data_AF-A0A7L1D575-F1
#
_entry.id   AF-A0A7L1D575-F1
#
_cell.length_a   1.000
_cell.length_b   1.000
_cell.length_c   1.000
_cell.angle_alpha   90.00
_cell.angle_beta   90.00
_cell.angle_gamma   90.00
#
_symmetry.space_group_name_H-M   'P 1'
#
loop_
_entity.id
_entity.type
_entity.pdbx_description
1 polymer ?
#
loop_
_entity_poly.entity_id
_entity_poly.type
_entity_poly.pdbx_seq_one_letter_code
_entity_poly.pdbx_strand_id
1 'polypeptide(L)'
;MDNKDSEAEIHPLKTEDVKAQENHENSVERRIISKQSPGLSRLSRWRTAAFFVSLFLCLVIVFAFSFIIPCPERPVSEKTWFQNYNNAVAYPFLSIEDVNEDKVQDVLFAFKASSGSSSLNTSCLDEGLPAPCALVAAVSGTNGSALWERPVGEELAWLQCGLPQPGPAEAPACLALGRPGSLTALALRTG
;
A
#
# COMPACT_ATOMS: atom_id res chain seq x y z
N MET A 1 -29.01 38.52 28.18
CA MET A 1 -29.07 38.23 29.63
C MET A 1 -28.42 36.86 29.80
N ASP A 2 -27.09 36.73 29.71
CA ASP A 2 -26.01 37.35 30.55
C ASP A 2 -26.16 36.91 32.01
N ASN A 3 -25.16 36.45 32.79
CA ASN A 3 -23.68 36.42 32.73
C ASN A 3 -23.24 35.14 33.53
N LYS A 4 -22.13 34.42 33.31
CA LYS A 4 -20.68 34.73 33.32
C LYS A 4 -19.99 34.69 34.71
N ASP A 5 -19.04 33.75 34.84
CA ASP A 5 -17.85 33.61 35.75
C ASP A 5 -18.07 33.78 37.29
N SER A 6 -17.17 33.45 38.24
CA SER A 6 -15.75 33.00 38.27
C SER A 6 -15.56 32.07 39.52
N GLU A 7 -14.75 31.01 39.51
CA GLU A 7 -13.29 30.92 39.80
C GLU A 7 -12.89 30.65 41.28
N ALA A 8 -11.77 29.92 41.40
CA ALA A 8 -11.10 29.28 42.55
C ALA A 8 -11.08 29.96 43.93
N GLU A 9 -11.15 29.11 44.97
CA GLU A 9 -10.44 29.34 46.23
C GLU A 9 -9.97 28.00 46.84
N ILE A 10 -8.65 27.82 47.02
CA ILE A 10 -8.06 26.63 47.67
C ILE A 10 -7.29 27.10 48.91
N HIS A 11 -7.79 26.78 50.09
CA HIS A 11 -7.20 27.19 51.37
C HIS A 11 -5.77 26.66 51.57
N PRO A 12 -4.81 27.49 52.03
CA PRO A 12 -3.50 27.01 52.45
C PRO A 12 -3.58 26.33 53.82
N LEU A 13 -2.84 25.22 53.97
CA LEU A 13 -2.78 24.47 55.23
C LEU A 13 -1.99 25.23 56.31
N LYS A 14 -2.60 25.27 57.49
CA LYS A 14 -2.18 25.98 58.71
C LYS A 14 -0.89 25.39 59.30
N THR A 15 0.12 26.23 59.52
CA THR A 15 1.25 25.92 60.41
C THR A 15 0.81 26.06 61.87
N GLU A 16 1.07 25.04 62.69
CA GLU A 16 0.97 25.14 64.15
C GLU A 16 2.31 24.77 64.82
N ASP A 17 3.03 25.79 65.25
CA ASP A 17 4.11 25.69 66.22
C ASP A 17 3.52 25.52 67.63
N VAL A 18 3.86 24.43 68.31
CA VAL A 18 3.69 24.28 69.78
C VAL A 18 5.00 23.76 70.38
N LYS A 19 5.30 24.23 71.61
CA LYS A 19 6.65 24.43 72.16
C LYS A 19 6.81 23.78 73.55
N ALA A 20 8.06 23.64 74.00
CA ALA A 20 8.53 23.19 75.34
C ALA A 20 8.45 21.65 75.57
N GLN A 21 9.34 20.97 76.32
CA GLN A 21 10.44 21.31 77.26
C GLN A 21 11.39 20.05 77.34
N GLU A 22 12.62 19.99 77.88
CA GLU A 22 13.60 20.91 78.53
C GLU A 22 15.01 20.25 78.57
N ASN A 23 16.10 21.03 78.74
CA ASN A 23 17.46 20.60 79.18
C ASN A 23 18.27 19.61 78.28
N HIS A 24 19.62 19.60 78.24
CA HIS A 24 20.66 20.24 79.05
C HIS A 24 21.95 20.49 78.20
N GLU A 25 22.73 21.50 78.59
CA GLU A 25 24.17 21.73 78.32
C GLU A 25 24.79 21.91 76.91
N ASN A 26 25.48 23.04 76.82
CA ASN A 26 26.45 23.47 75.80
C ASN A 26 27.56 22.44 75.49
N SER A 27 27.91 22.27 74.21
CA SER A 27 29.28 22.61 73.76
C SER A 27 29.38 22.78 72.24
N VAL A 28 29.98 23.91 71.86
CA VAL A 28 30.63 24.26 70.60
C VAL A 28 30.81 23.11 69.58
N GLU A 29 30.07 23.15 68.46
CA GLU A 29 30.67 22.81 67.15
C GLU A 29 30.08 23.67 66.03
N ARG A 30 30.98 24.39 65.36
CA ARG A 30 30.70 25.44 64.39
C ARG A 30 30.32 24.82 63.03
N ARG A 31 29.03 24.61 62.75
CA ARG A 31 28.56 24.40 61.36
C ARG A 31 27.27 25.15 61.00
N ILE A 32 27.38 26.47 60.99
CA ILE A 32 26.69 27.27 59.97
C ILE A 32 27.22 26.78 58.61
N ILE A 33 26.36 26.09 57.86
CA ILE A 33 26.21 26.07 56.39
C ILE A 33 25.30 24.87 56.10
N SER A 34 24.02 25.17 55.86
CA SER A 34 23.09 24.25 55.23
C SER A 34 23.59 23.94 53.81
N LYS A 35 24.26 22.79 53.63
CA LYS A 35 24.46 22.21 52.29
C LYS A 35 23.20 21.45 51.87
N GLN A 36 22.12 22.17 51.60
CA GLN A 36 20.92 21.59 51.00
C GLN A 36 21.18 21.21 49.52
N SER A 37 21.64 19.96 49.36
CA SER A 37 21.38 19.06 48.22
C SER A 37 21.31 19.65 46.78
N PRO A 38 22.43 19.73 46.04
CA PRO A 38 22.42 19.92 44.58
C PRO A 38 21.93 18.69 43.79
N GLY A 39 21.48 17.63 44.46
CA GLY A 39 21.07 16.35 43.84
C GLY A 39 19.63 16.33 43.31
N LEU A 40 18.68 16.91 44.03
CA LEU A 40 17.24 16.84 43.70
C LEU A 40 16.90 17.60 42.40
N SER A 41 17.52 18.76 42.18
CA SER A 41 17.36 19.53 40.94
C SER A 41 17.96 18.82 39.72
N ARG A 42 19.08 18.10 39.88
CA ARG A 42 19.67 17.26 38.82
C ARG A 42 18.80 16.04 38.51
N LEU A 43 18.22 15.39 39.52
CA LEU A 43 17.28 14.27 39.33
C LEU A 43 16.02 14.69 38.58
N SER A 44 15.44 15.85 38.92
CA SER A 44 14.33 16.44 38.16
C SER A 44 14.71 16.68 36.69
N ARG A 45 15.85 17.34 36.45
CA ARG A 45 16.34 17.65 35.10
C ARG A 45 16.68 16.40 34.28
N TRP A 46 17.17 15.33 34.91
CA TRP A 46 17.41 14.04 34.28
C TRP A 46 16.10 13.36 33.85
N ARG A 47 15.06 13.38 34.69
CA ARG A 47 13.74 12.84 34.34
C ARG A 47 13.12 13.59 33.17
N THR A 48 13.24 14.92 33.15
CA THR A 48 12.81 15.76 32.02
C THR A 48 13.61 15.44 30.75
N ALA A 49 14.93 15.28 30.83
CA ALA A 49 15.76 14.91 29.68
C ALA A 49 15.40 13.51 29.13
N ALA A 50 15.19 12.52 30.00
CA ALA A 50 14.77 11.18 29.60
C ALA A 50 13.39 11.19 28.90
N PHE A 51 12.44 12.00 29.38
CA PHE A 51 11.15 12.19 28.74
C PHE A 51 11.28 12.80 27.35
N PHE A 52 12.07 13.87 27.18
CA PHE A 52 12.31 14.47 25.86
C PHE A 52 13.05 13.54 24.90
N VAL A 53 14.03 12.76 25.38
CA VAL A 53 14.70 11.73 24.56
C VAL A 53 13.72 10.64 24.13
N SER A 54 12.83 10.18 25.03
CA SER A 54 11.78 9.21 24.69
C SER A 54 10.81 9.76 23.64
N LEU A 55 10.34 11.00 23.79
CA LEU A 55 9.47 11.65 22.81
C LEU A 55 10.17 11.82 21.45
N PHE A 56 11.42 12.27 21.46
CA PHE A 56 12.21 12.44 20.24
C PHE A 56 12.42 11.11 19.51
N LEU A 57 12.76 10.04 20.24
CA LEU A 57 12.87 8.69 19.67
C LEU A 57 11.53 8.21 19.10
N CYS A 58 10.41 8.39 19.82
CA CYS A 58 9.09 8.04 19.30
C CYS A 58 8.74 8.81 18.01
N LEU A 59 8.99 10.12 17.97
CA LEU A 59 8.76 10.94 16.78
C LEU A 59 9.65 10.47 15.61
N VAL A 60 10.95 10.30 15.83
CA VAL A 60 11.90 9.81 14.82
C VAL A 60 11.47 8.44 14.30
N ILE A 61 11.03 7.52 15.15
CA ILE A 61 10.55 6.18 14.75
C ILE A 61 9.27 6.28 13.90
N VAL A 62 8.29 7.10 14.30
CA VAL A 62 7.05 7.30 13.51
C VAL A 62 7.35 7.94 12.15
N PHE A 63 8.18 8.99 12.12
CA PHE A 63 8.61 9.61 10.87
C PHE A 63 9.39 8.63 10.01
N ALA A 64 10.34 7.88 10.59
CA ALA A 64 11.08 6.85 9.89
C ALA A 64 10.12 5.83 9.27
N PHE A 65 9.15 5.28 9.99
CA PHE A 65 8.17 4.38 9.37
C PHE A 65 7.30 5.06 8.30
N SER A 66 6.93 6.34 8.44
CA SER A 66 6.17 7.07 7.40
C SER A 66 6.96 7.35 6.10
N PHE A 67 8.29 7.32 6.16
CA PHE A 67 9.17 7.52 4.98
C PHE A 67 9.82 6.21 4.49
N ILE A 68 10.04 5.23 5.38
CA ILE A 68 10.67 3.93 5.09
C ILE A 68 9.63 2.91 4.61
N ILE A 69 8.37 3.00 5.06
CA ILE A 69 7.26 2.38 4.35
C ILE A 69 6.98 3.34 3.19
N PRO A 70 7.42 3.05 1.95
CA PRO A 70 7.08 3.91 0.84
C PRO A 70 5.56 3.83 0.72
N CYS A 71 4.89 4.96 0.49
CA CYS A 71 3.56 4.87 -0.10
C CYS A 71 3.75 4.03 -1.37
N PRO A 72 3.04 2.89 -1.55
CA PRO A 72 3.20 2.08 -2.74
C PRO A 72 3.00 3.01 -3.93
N GLU A 73 4.01 3.10 -4.80
CA GLU A 73 3.96 4.03 -5.93
C GLU A 73 2.69 3.69 -6.70
N ARG A 74 1.69 4.59 -6.65
CA ARG A 74 0.50 4.39 -7.46
C ARG A 74 0.98 4.51 -8.90
N PRO A 75 0.81 3.48 -9.75
CA PRO A 75 1.11 3.63 -11.15
C PRO A 75 0.31 4.82 -11.67
N VAL A 76 0.94 5.63 -12.52
CA VAL A 76 0.37 6.87 -13.04
C VAL A 76 -0.71 6.51 -14.06
N SER A 77 -1.89 6.17 -13.56
CA SER A 77 -3.05 5.81 -14.36
C SER A 77 -3.59 7.06 -15.05
N GLU A 78 -3.69 6.98 -16.37
CA GLU A 78 -4.44 7.93 -17.17
C GLU A 78 -5.92 7.80 -16.82
N LYS A 79 -6.63 8.94 -16.71
CA LYS A 79 -8.06 8.94 -16.35
C LYS A 79 -8.94 8.21 -17.38
N THR A 80 -8.51 8.21 -18.62
CA THR A 80 -9.16 7.59 -19.78
C THR A 80 -8.08 7.37 -20.84
N TRP A 81 -7.97 6.15 -21.34
CA TRP A 81 -7.11 5.79 -22.47
C TRP A 81 -7.96 5.27 -23.64
N PHE A 82 -7.38 5.23 -24.84
CA PHE A 82 -8.04 4.72 -26.05
C PHE A 82 -7.02 3.99 -26.92
N GLN A 83 -7.30 2.72 -27.21
CA GLN A 83 -6.50 1.87 -28.09
C GLN A 83 -7.36 1.44 -29.28
N ASN A 84 -6.82 1.55 -30.50
CA ASN A 84 -7.53 1.26 -31.74
C ASN A 84 -6.96 0.01 -32.43
N TYR A 85 -7.85 -0.91 -32.79
CA TYR A 85 -7.54 -2.15 -33.52
C TYR A 85 -8.12 -2.09 -34.94
N ASN A 86 -7.27 -1.79 -35.92
CA ASN A 86 -7.69 -1.65 -37.32
C ASN A 86 -8.05 -3.02 -37.92
N ASN A 87 -9.11 -3.12 -38.73
CA ASN A 87 -9.52 -4.39 -39.38
C ASN A 87 -9.75 -5.56 -38.39
N ALA A 88 -10.15 -5.26 -37.16
CA ALA A 88 -10.47 -6.24 -36.13
C ALA A 88 -11.98 -6.31 -35.83
N VAL A 89 -12.45 -7.47 -35.37
CA VAL A 89 -13.82 -7.71 -34.90
C VAL A 89 -13.75 -8.24 -33.48
N ALA A 90 -14.30 -7.49 -32.51
CA ALA A 90 -14.30 -7.93 -31.11
C ALA A 90 -15.26 -9.12 -30.90
N TYR A 91 -14.83 -10.08 -30.07
CA TYR A 91 -15.71 -11.09 -29.50
C TYR A 91 -16.36 -10.54 -28.22
N PRO A 92 -17.55 -11.03 -27.81
CA PRO A 92 -18.21 -10.63 -26.56
C PRO A 92 -17.58 -11.31 -25.33
N PHE A 93 -16.26 -11.38 -25.26
CA PHE A 93 -15.49 -11.91 -24.14
C PHE A 93 -14.61 -10.80 -23.57
N LEU A 94 -14.83 -10.47 -22.30
CA LEU A 94 -14.03 -9.52 -21.54
C LEU A 94 -13.85 -10.06 -20.12
N SER A 95 -12.64 -9.95 -19.60
CA SER A 95 -12.29 -10.24 -18.21
C SER A 95 -11.35 -9.16 -17.69
N ILE A 96 -11.19 -9.10 -16.37
CA ILE A 96 -10.47 -8.04 -15.67
C ILE A 96 -9.63 -8.72 -14.58
N GLU A 97 -8.31 -8.57 -14.62
CA GLU A 97 -7.34 -9.23 -13.73
C GLU A 97 -6.09 -8.36 -13.54
N ASP A 98 -5.33 -8.53 -12.47
CA ASP A 98 -4.01 -7.90 -12.27
C ASP A 98 -2.95 -8.71 -13.05
N VAL A 99 -2.58 -8.28 -14.26
CA VAL A 99 -1.73 -9.05 -15.19
C VAL A 99 -0.24 -8.78 -14.97
N ASN A 100 0.11 -7.53 -14.71
CA ASN A 100 1.50 -7.08 -14.52
C ASN A 100 1.93 -7.02 -13.03
N GLU A 101 1.02 -7.37 -12.11
CA GLU A 101 1.17 -7.32 -10.65
C GLU A 101 1.28 -5.92 -10.03
N ASP A 102 0.94 -4.85 -10.77
CA ASP A 102 1.01 -3.46 -10.32
C ASP A 102 -0.15 -3.02 -9.37
N LYS A 103 -1.07 -3.94 -9.07
CA LYS A 103 -2.27 -3.76 -8.22
C LYS A 103 -3.38 -2.92 -8.86
N VAL A 104 -3.25 -2.55 -10.13
CA VAL A 104 -4.37 -2.12 -10.97
C VAL A 104 -4.99 -3.36 -11.62
N GLN A 105 -6.19 -3.16 -12.16
CA GLN A 105 -6.94 -4.19 -12.84
C GLN A 105 -6.82 -3.95 -14.35
N ASP A 106 -6.13 -4.85 -15.03
CA ASP A 106 -5.90 -4.85 -16.48
C ASP A 106 -7.08 -5.49 -17.21
N VAL A 107 -7.23 -5.19 -18.50
CA VAL A 107 -8.37 -5.65 -19.31
C VAL A 107 -7.92 -6.75 -20.26
N LEU A 108 -8.56 -7.91 -20.16
CA LEU A 108 -8.38 -9.03 -21.08
C LEU A 108 -9.59 -9.14 -21.99
N PHE A 109 -9.37 -9.26 -23.30
CA PHE A 109 -10.44 -9.39 -24.28
C PHE A 109 -9.97 -10.20 -25.50
N ALA A 110 -10.92 -10.63 -26.32
CA ALA A 110 -10.63 -11.35 -27.55
C ALA A 110 -11.18 -10.62 -28.79
N PHE A 111 -10.44 -10.73 -29.90
CA PHE A 111 -10.85 -10.19 -31.19
C PHE A 111 -10.35 -11.08 -32.33
N LYS A 112 -11.05 -11.04 -33.47
CA LYS A 112 -10.61 -11.64 -34.72
C LYS A 112 -9.92 -10.58 -35.57
N ALA A 113 -8.76 -10.90 -36.13
CA ALA A 113 -7.90 -9.91 -36.76
C ALA A 113 -7.14 -10.47 -37.97
N SER A 114 -6.86 -9.60 -38.94
CA SER A 114 -6.03 -9.93 -40.12
C SER A 114 -4.56 -9.58 -39.87
N SER A 115 -3.63 -10.19 -40.60
CA SER A 115 -2.19 -9.91 -40.42
C SER A 115 -1.88 -8.42 -40.47
N GLY A 116 -1.21 -7.90 -39.42
CA GLY A 116 -0.85 -6.48 -39.31
C GLY A 116 -1.85 -5.58 -38.57
N SER A 117 -2.86 -6.13 -37.89
CA SER A 117 -3.78 -5.37 -37.02
C SER A 117 -3.50 -5.45 -35.52
N SER A 118 -2.63 -6.36 -35.11
CA SER A 118 -2.15 -6.52 -33.73
C SER A 118 -1.29 -5.32 -33.32
N SER A 119 -1.32 -4.97 -32.03
CA SER A 119 -0.50 -3.86 -31.51
C SER A 119 0.93 -4.29 -31.21
N LEU A 120 1.11 -5.57 -30.93
CA LEU A 120 2.38 -6.27 -30.93
C LEU A 120 2.59 -6.92 -32.31
N ASN A 121 3.84 -7.07 -32.76
CA ASN A 121 4.15 -7.67 -34.07
C ASN A 121 3.91 -9.20 -34.15
N THR A 122 2.93 -9.72 -33.40
CA THR A 122 2.51 -11.12 -33.40
C THR A 122 1.54 -11.35 -34.56
N SER A 123 1.83 -12.30 -35.46
CA SER A 123 0.90 -12.68 -36.53
C SER A 123 0.34 -14.10 -36.33
N CYS A 124 -0.82 -14.37 -36.93
CA CYS A 124 -1.40 -15.72 -36.96
C CYS A 124 -0.44 -16.75 -37.59
N LEU A 125 0.36 -16.33 -38.58
CA LEU A 125 1.24 -17.21 -39.35
C LEU A 125 2.45 -17.67 -38.55
N ASP A 126 2.92 -16.88 -37.58
CA ASP A 126 4.05 -17.25 -36.72
C ASP A 126 3.70 -18.43 -35.81
N GLU A 127 2.43 -18.54 -35.42
CA GLU A 127 1.86 -19.66 -34.66
C GLU A 127 1.23 -20.74 -35.58
N GLY A 128 1.46 -20.67 -36.90
CA GLY A 128 0.96 -21.64 -37.87
C GLY A 128 -0.54 -21.63 -38.15
N LEU A 129 -1.26 -20.59 -37.71
CA LEU A 129 -2.71 -20.41 -37.93
C LEU A 129 -3.00 -19.63 -39.21
N PRO A 130 -4.09 -19.97 -39.94
CA PRO A 130 -4.52 -19.17 -41.09
C PRO A 130 -5.01 -17.78 -40.63
N ALA A 131 -4.66 -16.76 -41.39
CA ALA A 131 -5.19 -15.41 -41.20
C ALA A 131 -6.52 -15.22 -41.98
N PRO A 132 -7.54 -14.55 -41.42
CA PRO A 132 -7.59 -13.96 -40.08
C PRO A 132 -7.87 -14.99 -38.98
N CYS A 133 -7.15 -14.89 -37.86
CA CYS A 133 -7.33 -15.74 -36.68
C CYS A 133 -7.95 -14.97 -35.51
N ALA A 134 -8.41 -15.70 -34.50
CA ALA A 134 -8.78 -15.15 -33.21
C ALA A 134 -7.53 -14.96 -32.34
N LEU A 135 -7.42 -13.78 -31.72
CA LEU A 135 -6.40 -13.44 -30.73
C LEU A 135 -7.07 -13.09 -29.39
N VAL A 136 -6.32 -13.34 -28.32
CA VAL A 136 -6.60 -12.83 -26.96
C VAL A 136 -5.51 -11.82 -26.63
N ALA A 137 -5.90 -10.70 -26.03
CA ALA A 137 -4.99 -9.65 -25.60
C ALA A 137 -5.22 -9.28 -24.13
N ALA A 138 -4.15 -8.89 -23.46
CA ALA A 138 -4.17 -8.15 -22.21
C ALA A 138 -3.66 -6.73 -22.46
N VAL A 139 -4.42 -5.71 -22.04
CA VAL A 139 -4.02 -4.30 -22.08
C VAL A 139 -4.05 -3.71 -20.68
N SER A 140 -3.07 -2.87 -20.34
CA SER A 140 -2.96 -2.35 -18.98
C SER A 140 -4.11 -1.41 -18.64
N GLY A 141 -4.70 -1.60 -17.47
CA GLY A 141 -5.75 -0.74 -16.94
C GLY A 141 -5.27 0.71 -16.74
N THR A 142 -3.96 0.92 -16.58
CA THR A 142 -3.36 2.22 -16.31
C THR A 142 -3.38 3.16 -17.52
N ASN A 143 -3.12 2.65 -18.73
CA ASN A 143 -2.83 3.46 -19.92
C ASN A 143 -3.28 2.83 -21.25
N GLY A 144 -3.89 1.63 -21.24
CA GLY A 144 -4.33 0.93 -22.45
C GLY A 144 -3.23 0.31 -23.31
N SER A 145 -1.96 0.36 -22.89
CA SER A 145 -0.86 -0.29 -23.60
C SER A 145 -1.00 -1.82 -23.56
N ALA A 146 -0.70 -2.49 -24.66
CA ALA A 146 -0.76 -3.95 -24.71
C ALA A 146 0.39 -4.57 -23.92
N LEU A 147 0.03 -5.47 -23.01
CA LEU A 147 0.95 -6.27 -22.20
C LEU A 147 1.38 -7.51 -22.97
N TRP A 148 0.43 -8.20 -23.60
CA TRP A 148 0.66 -9.32 -24.52
C TRP A 148 -0.55 -9.54 -25.44
N GLU A 149 -0.31 -10.17 -26.59
CA GLU A 149 -1.32 -10.57 -27.58
C GLU A 149 -0.96 -11.96 -28.12
N ARG A 150 -1.91 -12.91 -28.07
CA ARG A 150 -1.70 -14.31 -28.48
C ARG A 150 -2.77 -14.81 -29.46
N PRO A 151 -2.38 -15.36 -30.63
CA PRO A 151 -3.26 -16.19 -31.45
C PRO A 151 -3.73 -17.44 -30.68
N VAL A 152 -5.02 -17.77 -30.75
CA VAL A 152 -5.61 -18.93 -30.04
C VAL A 152 -6.32 -19.95 -30.94
N GLY A 153 -6.61 -19.59 -32.18
CA GLY A 153 -7.26 -20.47 -33.16
C GLY A 153 -7.87 -19.67 -34.33
N GLU A 154 -8.47 -20.34 -35.30
CA GLU A 154 -9.09 -19.68 -36.46
C GLU A 154 -10.33 -18.85 -36.06
N GLU A 155 -11.09 -19.34 -35.08
CA GLU A 155 -12.35 -18.78 -34.60
C GLU A 155 -12.50 -19.11 -33.12
N LEU A 156 -12.92 -18.17 -32.27
CA LEU A 156 -13.08 -18.40 -30.84
C LEU A 156 -14.52 -18.79 -30.50
N ALA A 157 -14.71 -19.97 -29.87
CA ALA A 157 -16.02 -20.42 -29.40
C ALA A 157 -16.30 -19.97 -27.96
N TRP A 158 -15.28 -19.94 -27.11
CA TRP A 158 -15.40 -19.62 -25.69
C TRP A 158 -14.04 -19.18 -25.12
N LEU A 159 -14.07 -18.21 -24.21
CA LEU A 159 -12.93 -17.78 -23.41
C LEU A 159 -13.39 -17.54 -21.98
N GLN A 160 -12.62 -18.04 -21.01
CA GLN A 160 -12.85 -17.79 -19.59
C GLN A 160 -11.52 -17.55 -18.90
N CYS A 161 -11.41 -16.41 -18.22
CA CYS A 161 -10.30 -16.07 -17.32
C CYS A 161 -10.77 -16.08 -15.86
N GLY A 162 -9.86 -15.87 -14.90
CA GLY A 162 -10.21 -15.74 -13.47
C GLY A 162 -10.70 -17.03 -12.82
N LEU A 163 -10.27 -18.19 -13.33
CA LEU A 163 -10.67 -19.49 -12.80
C LEU A 163 -10.04 -19.72 -11.41
N PRO A 164 -10.83 -19.98 -10.35
CA PRO A 164 -10.29 -20.20 -9.00
C PRO A 164 -9.50 -21.51 -8.95
N GLN A 165 -8.20 -21.42 -8.68
CA GLN A 165 -7.29 -22.57 -8.71
C GLN A 165 -7.20 -23.29 -7.35
N PRO A 166 -7.37 -24.63 -7.32
CA PRO A 166 -7.08 -25.44 -6.15
C PRO A 166 -5.60 -25.89 -6.15
N GLY A 167 -4.67 -24.99 -5.82
CA GLY A 167 -3.26 -25.38 -5.64
C GLY A 167 -2.26 -24.22 -5.48
N PRO A 168 -1.02 -24.50 -5.04
CA PRO A 168 0.03 -23.50 -4.83
C PRO A 168 0.92 -23.25 -6.07
N ALA A 169 0.55 -23.76 -7.25
CA ALA A 169 1.30 -23.57 -8.48
C ALA A 169 0.65 -22.48 -9.33
N GLU A 170 1.46 -21.64 -9.96
CA GLU A 170 1.03 -20.62 -10.93
C GLU A 170 0.46 -21.30 -12.18
N ALA A 171 -0.82 -21.66 -12.16
CA ALA A 171 -1.49 -22.36 -13.24
C ALA A 171 -2.09 -21.35 -14.26
N PRO A 172 -2.49 -21.80 -15.47
CA PRO A 172 -3.08 -20.92 -16.48
C PRO A 172 -4.33 -20.21 -15.95
N ALA A 173 -4.39 -18.91 -16.19
CA ALA A 173 -5.51 -18.08 -15.71
C ALA A 173 -6.67 -18.03 -16.70
N CYS A 174 -6.40 -18.25 -18.00
CA CYS A 174 -7.41 -18.25 -19.03
C CYS A 174 -7.43 -19.56 -19.83
N LEU A 175 -8.63 -20.02 -20.19
CA LEU A 175 -8.87 -21.13 -21.10
C LEU A 175 -9.63 -20.62 -22.33
N ALA A 176 -9.08 -20.87 -23.52
CA ALA A 176 -9.66 -20.51 -24.81
C ALA A 176 -10.01 -21.77 -25.60
N LEU A 177 -11.28 -21.91 -26.01
CA LEU A 177 -11.74 -22.98 -26.88
C LEU A 177 -11.96 -22.42 -28.30
N GLY A 178 -11.11 -22.81 -29.23
CA GLY A 178 -11.21 -22.43 -30.64
C GLY A 178 -11.97 -23.44 -31.49
N ARG A 179 -12.35 -23.03 -32.70
CA ARG A 179 -12.88 -23.90 -33.75
C ARG A 179 -11.86 -24.03 -34.88
N PRO A 180 -11.72 -25.22 -35.50
CA PRO A 180 -12.39 -26.48 -35.15
C PRO A 180 -11.65 -27.27 -34.05
N GLY A 181 -12.12 -27.20 -32.80
CA GLY A 181 -11.73 -28.14 -31.73
C GLY A 181 -10.36 -27.93 -31.09
N SER A 182 -9.80 -26.71 -31.09
CA SER A 182 -8.60 -26.39 -30.33
C SER A 182 -8.95 -26.00 -28.89
N LEU A 183 -8.15 -26.43 -27.92
CA LEU A 183 -8.22 -25.96 -26.53
C LEU A 183 -6.84 -25.46 -26.12
N THR A 184 -6.77 -24.17 -25.80
CA THR A 184 -5.53 -23.45 -25.48
C THR A 184 -5.64 -22.92 -24.05
N ALA A 185 -4.62 -23.17 -23.24
CA ALA A 185 -4.50 -22.59 -21.90
C ALA A 185 -3.47 -21.46 -21.96
N LEU A 186 -3.86 -20.26 -21.51
CA LEU A 186 -3.01 -19.07 -21.52
C LEU A 186 -2.57 -18.74 -20.08
N ALA A 187 -1.30 -18.36 -19.95
CA ALA A 187 -0.72 -17.90 -18.70
C ALA A 187 -0.98 -16.40 -18.54
N LEU A 188 -1.46 -15.96 -17.36
CA LEU A 188 -1.93 -14.58 -17.16
C LEU A 188 -0.90 -13.53 -17.59
N ARG A 189 0.37 -13.76 -17.25
CA ARG A 189 1.47 -12.79 -17.38
C ARG A 189 2.16 -12.78 -18.74
N THR A 190 2.02 -13.84 -19.55
CA THR A 190 2.80 -14.00 -20.80
C THR A 190 1.96 -14.28 -22.04
N GLY A 191 0.66 -14.58 -21.85
CA GLY A 191 -0.18 -15.24 -22.84
C GLY A 191 0.27 -16.68 -23.05
#